data_AF-A0A5B0QIY3-F1
#
_entry.id   AF-A0A5B0QIY3-F1
#
_cell.length_a   1.000
_cell.length_b   1.000
_cell.length_c   1.000
_cell.angle_alpha   90.00
_cell.angle_beta   90.00
_cell.angle_gamma   90.00
#
_symmetry.space_group_name_H-M   'P 1'
#
loop_
_entity.id
_entity.type
_entity.pdbx_description
1 polymer ?
#
loop_
_entity_poly.entity_id
_entity_poly.type
_entity_poly.pdbx_seq_one_letter_code
_entity_poly.pdbx_strand_id
1 'polypeptide(L)'
;MFLMNCFRKASIGLAFLPYLLVILHLAQVTPVDARWQCMPHFDDQVGQQTAICWVSEQKKVLCQKNSCVPFYNQNRPFGSLTFVGCENSKAGKTGVTVSNIRNYHHYPNGDEQNGHKGYVAVFDGISKLWYNCAYDGYPDNMNVYICSSCK
;
A
#
# COMPACT_ATOMS: atom_id res chain seq x y z
N MET A 1 -41.20 64.30 17.59
CA MET A 1 -40.04 63.70 16.90
C MET A 1 -39.07 63.19 17.96
N PHE A 2 -39.21 61.94 18.42
CA PHE A 2 -38.19 61.19 19.19
C PHE A 2 -38.61 59.70 19.21
N LEU A 3 -38.53 59.05 18.06
CA LEU A 3 -38.67 57.60 17.89
C LEU A 3 -37.48 57.16 17.04
N MET A 4 -36.33 56.92 17.69
CA MET A 4 -35.21 56.14 17.16
C MET A 4 -34.06 56.30 18.12
N ASN A 5 -33.84 55.33 19.01
CA ASN A 5 -32.50 54.89 19.44
C ASN A 5 -32.54 53.71 20.43
N CYS A 6 -33.41 52.72 20.22
CA CYS A 6 -33.41 51.48 21.02
C CYS A 6 -32.79 50.26 20.31
N PHE A 7 -31.95 50.46 19.27
CA PHE A 7 -31.34 49.34 18.52
C PHE A 7 -29.82 49.43 18.45
N ARG A 8 -29.12 49.58 19.59
CA ARG A 8 -27.64 49.57 19.61
C ARG A 8 -26.98 48.58 20.56
N LYS A 9 -27.71 47.57 21.06
CA LYS A 9 -27.13 46.58 22.01
C LYS A 9 -27.39 45.10 21.72
N ALA A 10 -27.82 44.73 20.51
CA ALA A 10 -28.17 43.33 20.20
C ALA A 10 -27.28 42.65 19.13
N SER A 11 -26.26 43.31 18.57
CA SER A 11 -25.61 42.83 17.34
C SER A 11 -24.14 42.41 17.46
N ILE A 12 -23.50 42.50 18.63
CA ILE A 12 -22.08 42.08 18.76
C ILE A 12 -21.95 40.55 18.96
N GLY A 13 -22.99 39.87 19.44
CA GLY A 13 -22.99 38.39 19.56
C GLY A 13 -23.08 37.64 18.23
N LEU A 14 -23.54 38.29 17.15
CA LEU A 14 -23.74 37.67 15.83
C LEU A 14 -22.53 37.78 14.90
N ALA A 15 -21.53 38.59 15.24
CA ALA A 15 -20.33 38.77 14.41
C ALA A 15 -19.32 37.60 14.51
N PHE A 16 -19.48 36.71 15.49
CA PHE A 16 -18.57 35.58 15.73
C PHE A 16 -19.06 34.23 15.17
N LEU A 17 -20.31 34.15 14.70
CA LEU A 17 -20.85 32.95 14.05
C LEU A 17 -20.06 32.46 12.82
N PRO A 18 -19.56 33.33 11.91
CA PRO A 18 -18.79 32.84 10.77
C PRO A 18 -17.40 32.32 11.20
N TYR A 19 -16.85 32.78 12.32
CA TYR A 19 -15.54 32.32 12.82
C TYR A 19 -15.62 30.91 13.45
N LEU A 20 -16.74 30.60 14.13
CA LEU A 20 -17.01 29.27 14.70
C LEU A 20 -17.24 28.21 13.62
N LEU A 21 -17.90 28.56 12.50
CA LEU A 21 -18.07 27.66 11.36
C LEU A 21 -16.74 27.32 10.68
N VAL A 22 -15.85 28.30 10.51
CA VAL A 22 -14.53 28.08 9.88
C VAL A 22 -13.62 27.19 10.75
N ILE A 23 -13.66 27.33 12.08
CA ILE A 23 -12.85 26.50 12.98
C ILE A 23 -13.36 25.05 13.02
N LEU A 24 -14.68 24.83 12.90
CA LEU A 24 -15.24 23.47 12.90
C LEU A 24 -14.90 22.68 11.63
N HIS A 25 -14.68 23.34 10.49
CA HIS A 25 -14.37 22.68 9.22
C HIS A 25 -12.89 22.34 9.04
N LEU A 26 -11.99 22.99 9.80
CA LEU A 26 -10.56 22.70 9.75
C LEU A 26 -10.16 21.51 10.64
N ALA A 27 -11.02 21.10 11.58
CA ALA A 27 -10.72 20.03 12.55
C ALA A 27 -11.06 18.61 12.08
N GLN A 28 -11.58 18.43 10.86
CA GLN A 28 -11.98 17.11 10.32
C GLN A 28 -11.14 16.61 9.15
N VAL A 29 -9.98 17.21 8.89
CA VAL A 29 -8.96 16.55 8.08
C VAL A 29 -8.19 15.60 9.00
N THR A 30 -8.86 14.53 9.45
CA THR A 30 -8.11 13.32 9.75
C THR A 30 -7.30 13.04 8.49
N PRO A 31 -5.96 12.93 8.54
CA PRO A 31 -5.26 12.35 7.43
C PRO A 31 -5.95 11.00 7.23
N VAL A 32 -6.68 10.84 6.13
CA VAL A 32 -7.02 9.52 5.63
C VAL A 32 -5.64 8.92 5.48
N ASP A 33 -5.22 8.05 6.41
CA ASP A 33 -3.90 7.42 6.40
C ASP A 33 -3.70 6.96 4.97
N ALA A 34 -2.88 7.68 4.21
CA ALA A 34 -2.77 7.48 2.79
C ALA A 34 -1.99 6.19 2.63
N ARG A 35 -2.72 5.08 2.62
CA ARG A 35 -2.15 3.76 2.51
C ARG A 35 -1.88 3.49 1.04
N TRP A 36 -0.63 3.23 0.74
CA TRP A 36 -0.16 2.94 -0.60
C TRP A 36 -0.08 1.42 -0.76
N GLN A 37 -0.92 0.88 -1.64
CA GLN A 37 -0.86 -0.53 -2.01
C GLN A 37 0.25 -0.72 -3.06
N CYS A 38 1.21 -1.61 -2.77
CA CYS A 38 2.39 -1.86 -3.62
C CYS A 38 2.08 -2.91 -4.69
N MET A 39 1.07 -2.61 -5.49
CA MET A 39 0.72 -3.33 -6.71
C MET A 39 0.95 -2.36 -7.88
N PRO A 40 1.79 -2.68 -8.87
CA PRO A 40 2.08 -4.03 -9.38
C PRO A 40 3.24 -4.80 -8.74
N HIS A 41 4.21 -4.11 -8.13
CA HIS A 41 5.41 -4.74 -7.58
C HIS A 41 6.04 -3.96 -6.43
N PHE A 42 7.05 -4.56 -5.82
CA PHE A 42 7.81 -3.97 -4.73
C PHE A 42 9.29 -4.30 -4.88
N ASP A 43 10.16 -3.33 -4.60
CA ASP A 43 11.61 -3.53 -4.63
C ASP A 43 12.27 -3.22 -3.29
N ASP A 44 13.03 -4.20 -2.80
CA ASP A 44 13.82 -4.09 -1.57
C ASP A 44 15.32 -4.22 -1.81
N GLN A 45 16.11 -3.41 -1.09
CA GLN A 45 17.54 -3.55 -1.00
C GLN A 45 17.99 -3.93 0.42
N VAL A 46 18.98 -4.81 0.48
CA VAL A 46 19.60 -5.26 1.73
C VAL A 46 20.24 -4.06 2.44
N GLY A 47 19.97 -3.93 3.75
CA GLY A 47 20.54 -2.88 4.59
C GLY A 47 19.81 -1.52 4.52
N GLN A 48 18.86 -1.32 3.59
CA GLN A 48 18.07 -0.10 3.56
C GLN A 48 16.90 -0.13 4.54
N GLN A 49 16.51 1.03 5.07
CA GLN A 49 15.28 1.17 5.89
C GLN A 49 14.03 1.44 5.04
N THR A 50 14.25 1.85 3.79
CA THR A 50 13.20 2.13 2.82
C THR A 50 13.13 1.06 1.75
N ALA A 51 12.01 1.03 1.04
CA ALA A 51 11.80 0.21 -0.13
C ALA A 51 10.90 0.92 -1.14
N ILE A 52 10.92 0.47 -2.39
CA ILE A 52 10.16 1.09 -3.48
C ILE A 52 8.85 0.34 -3.64
N CYS A 53 7.75 1.08 -3.50
CA CYS A 53 6.40 0.59 -3.67
C CYS A 53 5.89 1.09 -5.03
N TRP A 54 5.56 0.18 -5.93
CA TRP A 54 4.92 0.53 -7.19
C TRP A 54 3.42 0.50 -6.98
N VAL A 55 2.77 1.64 -7.20
CA VAL A 55 1.32 1.83 -7.01
C VAL A 55 0.59 1.82 -8.36
N SER A 56 1.35 1.94 -9.45
CA SER A 56 0.99 1.61 -10.82
C SER A 56 2.29 1.34 -11.60
N GLU A 57 2.19 0.86 -12.84
CA GLU A 57 3.35 0.67 -13.73
C GLU A 57 4.14 1.97 -14.00
N GLN A 58 3.52 3.14 -13.82
CA GLN A 58 4.13 4.45 -14.07
C GLN A 58 4.46 5.22 -12.79
N LYS A 59 4.00 4.74 -11.63
CA LYS A 59 4.12 5.46 -10.37
C LYS A 59 4.74 4.58 -9.30
N LYS A 60 5.89 5.04 -8.82
CA LYS A 60 6.60 4.46 -7.68
C LYS A 60 6.73 5.50 -6.57
N VAL A 61 6.69 5.04 -5.33
CA VAL A 61 6.87 5.85 -4.12
C VAL A 61 7.85 5.15 -3.19
N LEU A 62 8.61 5.93 -2.42
CA LEU A 62 9.56 5.40 -1.46
C LEU A 62 8.87 5.25 -0.10
N CYS A 63 8.80 4.03 0.43
CA CYS A 63 8.13 3.72 1.69
C CYS A 63 9.12 3.30 2.79
N GLN A 64 8.83 3.66 4.03
CA GLN A 64 9.55 3.11 5.19
C GLN A 64 9.11 1.67 5.42
N LYS A 65 10.05 0.72 5.52
CA LYS A 65 9.74 -0.71 5.67
C LYS A 65 8.87 -0.98 6.91
N ASN A 66 9.19 -0.36 8.03
CA ASN A 66 8.42 -0.52 9.27
C ASN A 66 6.98 0.02 9.20
N SER A 67 6.63 0.75 8.13
CA SER A 67 5.27 1.23 7.86
C SER A 67 4.47 0.31 6.93
N CYS A 68 5.11 -0.75 6.42
CA CYS A 68 4.56 -1.69 5.45
C CYS A 68 4.15 -3.00 6.12
N VAL A 69 2.95 -3.48 5.80
CA VAL A 69 2.41 -4.76 6.27
C VAL A 69 1.76 -5.52 5.11
N PRO A 70 1.62 -6.86 5.16
CA PRO A 70 0.87 -7.60 4.16
C PRO A 70 -0.60 -7.16 4.11
N PHE A 71 -1.15 -7.00 2.91
CA PHE A 71 -2.52 -6.51 2.71
C PHE A 71 -3.58 -7.41 3.35
N TYR A 72 -3.49 -8.73 3.12
CA TYR A 72 -4.43 -9.69 3.70
C TYR A 72 -4.14 -10.05 5.17
N ASN A 73 -2.92 -9.76 5.66
CA ASN A 73 -2.47 -10.10 7.01
C ASN A 73 -1.79 -8.90 7.69
N GLN A 74 -2.55 -7.82 7.90
CA GLN A 74 -2.01 -6.51 8.34
C GLN A 74 -1.44 -6.50 9.77
N ASN A 75 -1.67 -7.56 10.55
CA ASN A 75 -1.08 -7.76 11.87
C ASN A 75 0.37 -8.28 11.82
N ARG A 76 0.87 -8.66 10.64
CA ARG A 76 2.24 -9.14 10.48
C ARG A 76 3.16 -8.02 9.98
N PRO A 77 4.43 -8.00 10.42
CA PRO A 77 5.36 -6.94 10.04
C PRO A 77 5.84 -7.09 8.59
N PHE A 78 6.55 -6.08 8.11
CA PHE A 78 7.36 -6.19 6.91
C PHE A 78 8.30 -7.41 6.93
N GLY A 79 8.46 -8.07 5.78
CA GLY A 79 9.26 -9.30 5.65
C GLY A 79 8.51 -10.59 6.00
N SER A 80 7.21 -10.50 6.32
CA SER A 80 6.37 -11.66 6.63
C SER A 80 5.53 -12.18 5.46
N LEU A 81 5.59 -11.53 4.29
CA LEU A 81 5.00 -12.08 3.08
C LEU A 81 5.63 -13.44 2.77
N THR A 82 4.83 -14.32 2.19
CA THR A 82 5.27 -15.63 1.72
C THR A 82 4.58 -15.92 0.42
N PHE A 83 5.31 -16.51 -0.53
CA PHE A 83 4.76 -17.03 -1.77
C PHE A 83 4.96 -18.54 -1.80
N VAL A 84 3.96 -19.30 -2.22
CA VAL A 84 3.90 -20.75 -2.06
C VAL A 84 3.74 -21.46 -3.40
N GLY A 85 4.15 -22.72 -3.46
CA GLY A 85 4.05 -23.53 -4.68
C GLY A 85 4.89 -22.99 -5.84
N CYS A 86 5.95 -22.25 -5.53
CA CYS A 86 6.77 -21.56 -6.51
C CYS A 86 7.73 -22.50 -7.24
N GLU A 87 8.08 -22.13 -8.46
CA GLU A 87 8.98 -22.90 -9.31
C GLU A 87 10.04 -22.05 -10.01
N ASN A 88 11.18 -22.67 -10.28
CA ASN A 88 12.21 -22.16 -11.17
C ASN A 88 12.69 -23.34 -12.02
N SER A 89 12.23 -23.39 -13.27
CA SER A 89 12.52 -24.47 -14.21
C SER A 89 14.02 -24.57 -14.54
N LYS A 90 14.71 -23.42 -14.68
CA LYS A 90 16.15 -23.38 -14.96
C LYS A 90 16.99 -23.97 -13.82
N ALA A 91 16.55 -23.78 -12.58
CA ALA A 91 17.20 -24.32 -11.39
C ALA A 91 16.66 -25.70 -10.97
N GLY A 92 15.68 -26.26 -11.69
CA GLY A 92 15.04 -27.54 -11.34
C GLY A 92 14.36 -27.53 -9.97
N LYS A 93 13.78 -26.40 -9.56
CA LYS A 93 13.11 -26.24 -8.27
C LYS A 93 11.60 -26.13 -8.48
N THR A 94 10.82 -26.91 -7.74
CA THR A 94 9.35 -26.88 -7.77
C THR A 94 8.79 -27.00 -6.35
N GLY A 95 7.57 -26.50 -6.13
CA GLY A 95 6.90 -26.58 -4.82
C GLY A 95 7.56 -25.74 -3.71
N VAL A 96 8.36 -24.73 -4.08
CA VAL A 96 9.12 -23.91 -3.14
C VAL A 96 8.19 -22.91 -2.43
N THR A 97 8.43 -22.69 -1.14
CA THR A 97 7.89 -21.53 -0.43
C THR A 97 8.98 -20.46 -0.30
N VAL A 98 8.73 -19.28 -0.83
CA VAL A 98 9.65 -18.13 -0.77
C VAL A 98 9.19 -17.18 0.33
N SER A 99 10.01 -17.04 1.38
CA SER A 99 9.72 -16.18 2.55
C SER A 99 10.70 -15.03 2.73
N ASN A 100 11.92 -15.09 2.17
CA ASN A 100 12.88 -13.97 2.19
C ASN A 100 12.68 -13.09 0.95
N ILE A 101 11.48 -12.54 0.80
CA ILE A 101 11.12 -11.79 -0.41
C ILE A 101 11.83 -10.45 -0.40
N ARG A 102 12.55 -10.17 -1.48
CA ARG A 102 13.10 -8.83 -1.72
C ARG A 102 12.30 -8.09 -2.78
N ASN A 103 12.00 -8.79 -3.87
CA ASN A 103 11.23 -8.23 -4.96
C ASN A 103 10.12 -9.21 -5.34
N TYR A 104 8.98 -8.68 -5.79
CA TYR A 104 7.92 -9.48 -6.39
C TYR A 104 7.25 -8.70 -7.51
N HIS A 105 6.79 -9.35 -8.57
CA HIS A 105 6.10 -8.72 -9.70
C HIS A 105 4.83 -9.50 -10.02
N HIS A 106 3.67 -8.84 -9.91
CA HIS A 106 2.38 -9.46 -10.18
C HIS A 106 2.04 -9.42 -11.68
N TYR A 107 1.71 -10.58 -12.23
CA TYR A 107 1.20 -10.77 -13.60
C TYR A 107 -0.19 -11.43 -13.53
N PRO A 108 -1.23 -10.71 -13.08
CA PRO A 108 -2.54 -11.30 -12.76
C PRO A 108 -3.25 -11.95 -13.93
N ASN A 109 -3.09 -11.39 -15.12
CA ASN A 109 -3.73 -11.90 -16.33
C ASN A 109 -2.82 -12.88 -17.08
N GLY A 110 -1.61 -13.15 -16.56
CA GLY A 110 -0.62 -13.99 -17.21
C GLY A 110 -0.48 -13.69 -18.71
N ASP A 111 -0.45 -14.77 -19.49
CA ASP A 111 -0.57 -14.75 -20.95
C ASP A 111 -1.59 -15.83 -21.32
N GLU A 112 -2.87 -15.52 -21.08
CA GLU A 112 -4.00 -16.43 -21.31
C GLU A 112 -4.05 -16.95 -22.76
N GLN A 113 -3.57 -16.16 -23.73
CA GLN A 113 -3.52 -16.56 -25.14
C GLN A 113 -2.59 -17.75 -25.36
N ASN A 114 -1.51 -17.84 -24.59
CA ASN A 114 -0.58 -18.97 -24.59
C ASN A 114 -0.84 -19.96 -23.45
N GLY A 115 -2.01 -19.87 -22.79
CA GLY A 115 -2.41 -20.75 -21.69
C GLY A 115 -1.67 -20.49 -20.38
N HIS A 116 -0.90 -19.41 -20.26
CA HIS A 116 -0.24 -19.04 -19.02
C HIS A 116 -1.22 -18.33 -18.09
N LYS A 117 -1.58 -19.01 -17.01
CA LYS A 117 -2.40 -18.46 -15.92
C LYS A 117 -1.65 -17.37 -15.15
N GLY A 118 -2.38 -16.55 -14.40
CA GLY A 118 -1.81 -15.50 -13.57
C GLY A 118 -0.76 -16.02 -12.59
N TYR A 119 0.33 -15.27 -12.43
CA TYR A 119 1.45 -15.63 -11.55
C TYR A 119 2.13 -14.40 -10.97
N VAL A 120 2.96 -14.60 -9.95
CA VAL A 120 3.87 -13.61 -9.41
C VAL A 120 5.30 -14.12 -9.55
N ALA A 121 6.17 -13.29 -10.12
CA ALA A 121 7.60 -13.55 -10.11
C ALA A 121 8.19 -13.00 -8.81
N VAL A 122 8.89 -13.82 -8.03
CA VAL A 122 9.38 -13.48 -6.69
C VAL A 122 10.87 -13.74 -6.61
N PHE A 123 11.62 -12.76 -6.11
CA PHE A 123 13.06 -12.90 -5.86
C PHE A 123 13.32 -13.31 -4.42
N ASP A 124 13.90 -14.50 -4.24
CA ASP A 124 14.38 -14.99 -2.95
C ASP A 124 15.73 -14.36 -2.59
N GLY A 125 15.76 -13.60 -1.51
CA GLY A 125 16.95 -12.97 -0.98
C GLY A 125 18.02 -13.95 -0.49
N ILE A 126 17.65 -15.21 -0.16
CA ILE A 126 18.62 -16.24 0.26
C ILE A 126 19.22 -16.94 -0.94
N SER A 127 18.40 -17.60 -1.77
CA SER A 127 18.92 -18.37 -2.90
C SER A 127 19.38 -17.51 -4.07
N LYS A 128 19.05 -16.21 -4.08
CA LYS A 128 19.29 -15.27 -5.19
C LYS A 128 18.66 -15.74 -6.51
N LEU A 129 17.51 -16.41 -6.43
CA LEU A 129 16.79 -16.89 -7.61
C LEU A 129 15.42 -16.22 -7.69
N TRP A 130 14.97 -16.02 -8.93
CA TRP A 130 13.59 -15.70 -9.24
C TRP A 130 12.77 -16.98 -9.33
N TYR A 131 11.58 -16.98 -8.75
CA TYR A 131 10.62 -18.06 -8.86
C TYR A 131 9.29 -17.52 -9.38
N ASN A 132 8.57 -18.31 -10.16
CA ASN A 132 7.19 -18.02 -10.54
C ASN A 132 6.26 -18.79 -9.61
N CYS A 133 5.30 -18.11 -9.01
CA CYS A 133 4.31 -18.69 -8.10
C CYS A 133 2.91 -18.47 -8.70
N ALA A 134 2.18 -19.55 -8.97
CA ALA A 134 0.87 -19.48 -9.62
C ALA A 134 -0.19 -18.88 -8.69
N TYR A 135 -1.10 -18.08 -9.23
CA TYR A 135 -2.20 -17.50 -8.43
C TYR A 135 -3.27 -18.52 -8.06
N ASP A 136 -3.55 -19.42 -8.99
CA ASP A 136 -4.61 -20.42 -8.82
C ASP A 136 -4.38 -21.25 -7.56
N GLY A 137 -5.38 -21.26 -6.67
CA GLY A 137 -5.38 -22.07 -5.46
C GLY A 137 -4.57 -21.52 -4.28
N TYR A 138 -3.90 -20.37 -4.41
CA TYR A 138 -3.04 -19.82 -3.35
C TYR A 138 -3.25 -18.31 -3.12
N PRO A 139 -4.11 -17.92 -2.16
CA PRO A 139 -4.34 -16.50 -1.83
C PRO A 139 -3.08 -15.75 -1.42
N ASP A 140 -2.11 -16.45 -0.80
CA ASP A 140 -0.80 -15.89 -0.46
C ASP A 140 -0.07 -15.32 -1.68
N ASN A 141 -0.28 -15.91 -2.87
CA ASN A 141 0.37 -15.48 -4.10
C ASN A 141 -0.22 -14.20 -4.71
N MET A 142 -1.36 -13.75 -4.19
CA MET A 142 -2.00 -12.47 -4.54
C MET A 142 -1.71 -11.38 -3.51
N ASN A 143 -0.98 -11.69 -2.44
CA ASN A 143 -0.73 -10.77 -1.35
C ASN A 143 0.34 -9.74 -1.73
N VAL A 144 0.20 -8.53 -1.20
CA VAL A 144 1.05 -7.38 -1.49
C VAL A 144 1.37 -6.63 -0.20
N TYR A 145 2.37 -5.76 -0.23
CA TYR A 145 2.53 -4.79 0.85
C TYR A 145 1.54 -3.63 0.72
N ILE A 146 1.03 -3.17 1.85
CA ILE A 146 0.37 -1.88 2.02
C ILE A 146 1.17 -1.05 3.02
N CYS A 147 1.52 0.18 2.65
CA CYS A 147 2.43 1.03 3.40
C CYS A 147 1.78 2.36 3.77
N SER A 148 1.99 2.83 5.01
CA SER A 148 1.41 4.08 5.50
C SER A 148 2.34 5.29 5.40
N SER A 149 3.65 5.08 5.35
CA SER A 149 4.64 6.17 5.27
C SER A 149 5.41 6.10 3.95
N CYS A 150 4.84 6.66 2.89
CA CYS A 150 5.47 6.78 1.58
C CYS A 150 5.56 8.23 1.08
N LYS A 151 6.57 8.52 0.27
CA LYS A 151 6.84 9.83 -0.34
C LYS A 151 7.16 9.70 -1.81
#